data_AF-A0A934QZS0-F1
#
_entry.id   AF-A0A934QZS0-F1
#
_cell.length_a   1.000
_cell.length_b   1.000
_cell.length_c   1.000
_cell.angle_alpha   90.00
_cell.angle_beta   90.00
_cell.angle_gamma   90.00
#
_symmetry.space_group_name_H-M   'P 1'
#
loop_
_entity.id
_entity.type
_entity.pdbx_description
1 polymer ?
#
loop_
_entity_poly.entity_id
_entity_poly.type
_entity_poly.pdbx_seq_one_letter_code
_entity_poly.pdbx_strand_id
1 'polypeptide(L)'
;MLIEAGILPEPAVAETLLDLAVLEDLGVKLVLGVLGGDLKDLYDWTLECEIMAARVSRPITDPLAVKEALEILGRGQSAIIDASATGPLDLPVVDFALRVGVTKVIALLENEILIDGAPVHAIRAKDAASLVPQTDAGGAALLLSAAEACKRGIPRVHVLNGRRQGVLVDELFSNEGVGTMVHADSYRIIRELREEDIPELLGMIGRSVRRTKLVERTYEDIQSRIEDFYVMAIDDNVVGCVALHPYPDEETAEVACLYVKLQHEGRGYGIELVHHVEKIARERGIPRVFALSNRAADFFTVKLGYSPATVDDLPRKRREQFEASGRDSLVFSLVLK
;
A
#
# COMPACT_ATOMS: atom_id res chain seq x y z
N MET A 1 -0.41 17.42 3.53
CA MET A 1 -1.53 17.28 4.45
C MET A 1 -2.41 18.51 4.32
N LEU A 2 -3.72 18.35 4.36
CA LEU A 2 -4.70 19.43 4.36
C LEU A 2 -5.43 19.39 5.68
N ILE A 3 -5.52 20.53 6.36
CA ILE A 3 -5.99 20.61 7.74
C ILE A 3 -7.12 21.62 7.79
N GLU A 4 -8.31 21.21 8.24
CA GLU A 4 -9.44 22.10 8.54
C GLU A 4 -9.21 22.93 9.82
N ALA A 5 -8.15 23.75 9.82
CA ALA A 5 -7.73 24.52 10.98
C ALA A 5 -8.78 25.54 11.44
N GLY A 6 -9.68 25.97 10.55
CA GLY A 6 -10.80 26.85 10.91
C GLY A 6 -11.96 26.17 11.65
N ILE A 7 -11.98 24.83 11.73
CA ILE A 7 -13.09 24.04 12.28
C ILE A 7 -12.61 23.13 13.42
N LEU A 8 -11.44 22.50 13.24
CA LEU A 8 -10.89 21.54 14.20
C LEU A 8 -10.53 22.23 15.53
N PRO A 9 -10.75 21.54 16.68
CA PRO A 9 -10.32 22.07 17.98
C PRO A 9 -8.81 22.30 18.03
N GLU A 10 -8.36 23.40 18.65
CA GLU A 10 -6.93 23.72 18.80
C GLU A 10 -6.09 22.54 19.33
N PRO A 11 -6.52 21.77 20.37
CA PRO A 11 -5.73 20.65 20.85
C PRO A 11 -5.49 19.57 19.80
N ALA A 12 -6.44 19.34 18.90
CA ALA A 12 -6.32 18.34 17.85
C ALA A 12 -5.36 18.80 16.74
N VAL A 13 -5.38 20.10 16.40
CA VAL A 13 -4.42 20.67 15.46
C VAL A 13 -3.01 20.65 16.04
N ALA A 14 -2.86 21.03 17.32
CA ALA A 14 -1.57 21.00 18.01
C ALA A 14 -0.97 19.59 18.08
N GLU A 15 -1.78 18.58 18.45
CA GLU A 15 -1.34 17.17 18.43
C GLU A 15 -0.89 16.74 17.03
N THR A 16 -1.66 17.08 16.00
CA THR A 16 -1.30 16.78 14.61
C THR A 16 0.02 17.42 14.21
N LEU A 17 0.29 18.66 14.62
CA LEU A 17 1.54 19.34 14.32
C LEU A 17 2.73 18.68 15.04
N LEU A 18 2.56 18.20 16.27
CA LEU A 18 3.59 17.42 16.97
C LEU A 18 3.92 16.12 16.22
N ASP A 19 2.90 15.40 15.75
CA ASP A 19 3.09 14.20 14.94
C ASP A 19 3.81 14.51 13.61
N LEU A 20 3.46 15.64 12.98
CA LEU A 20 4.11 16.10 11.74
C LEU A 20 5.57 16.49 11.95
N ALA A 21 5.91 17.12 13.09
CA ALA A 21 7.30 17.43 13.43
C ALA A 21 8.17 16.16 13.48
N VAL A 22 7.65 15.09 14.11
CA VAL A 22 8.35 13.79 14.13
C VAL A 22 8.54 13.22 12.71
N LEU A 23 7.56 13.38 11.82
CA LEU A 23 7.72 12.94 10.43
C LEU A 23 8.76 13.77 9.66
N GLU A 24 8.82 15.09 9.88
CA GLU A 24 9.86 15.95 9.31
C GLU A 24 11.26 15.52 9.77
N ASP A 25 11.43 15.22 11.06
CA ASP A 25 12.68 14.68 11.63
C ASP A 25 13.10 13.35 11.00
N LEU A 26 12.13 12.52 10.60
CA LEU A 26 12.37 11.27 9.87
C LEU A 26 12.65 11.49 8.37
N GLY A 27 12.71 12.74 7.90
CA GLY A 27 13.02 13.12 6.54
C GLY A 27 11.82 13.20 5.60
N VAL A 28 10.59 13.17 6.13
CA VAL A 28 9.39 13.34 5.31
C VAL A 28 9.26 14.80 4.90
N LYS A 29 9.15 15.04 3.59
CA LYS A 29 8.90 16.37 3.02
C LYS A 29 7.43 16.72 3.13
N LEU A 30 7.09 17.74 3.93
CA LEU A 30 5.71 18.11 4.19
C LEU A 30 5.28 19.34 3.37
N VAL A 31 4.04 19.27 2.89
CA VAL A 31 3.29 20.45 2.44
C VAL A 31 1.99 20.49 3.22
N LEU A 32 1.77 21.55 4.00
CA LEU A 32 0.59 21.73 4.85
C LEU A 32 -0.33 22.78 4.20
N GLY A 33 -1.48 22.34 3.71
CA GLY A 33 -2.52 23.22 3.19
C GLY A 33 -3.56 23.53 4.25
N VAL A 34 -3.87 24.81 4.42
CA VAL A 34 -4.80 25.29 5.45
C VAL A 34 -6.19 25.43 4.84
N LEU A 35 -7.14 24.62 5.30
CA LEU A 35 -8.54 24.64 4.88
C LEU A 35 -9.35 25.45 5.90
N GLY A 36 -9.88 26.59 5.48
CA GLY A 36 -10.52 27.56 6.39
C GLY A 36 -9.56 28.08 7.48
N GLY A 37 -10.00 29.08 8.24
CA GLY A 37 -9.17 29.68 9.31
C GLY A 37 -8.06 30.62 8.80
N ASP A 38 -7.18 31.05 9.71
CA ASP A 38 -6.06 31.95 9.39
C ASP A 38 -4.77 31.15 9.17
N LEU A 39 -4.20 31.26 7.96
CA LEU A 39 -2.89 30.70 7.61
C LEU A 39 -1.80 31.10 8.61
N LYS A 40 -1.87 32.32 9.13
CA LYS A 40 -0.89 32.86 10.08
C LYS A 40 -0.90 32.06 11.37
N ASP A 41 -2.06 31.70 11.89
CA ASP A 41 -2.17 30.99 13.17
C ASP A 41 -1.58 29.58 13.06
N LEU A 42 -1.93 28.83 12.01
CA LEU A 42 -1.33 27.51 11.78
C LEU A 42 0.19 27.63 11.58
N TYR A 43 0.66 28.64 10.86
CA TYR A 43 2.10 28.87 10.68
C TYR A 43 2.81 29.15 12.01
N ASP A 44 2.25 30.01 12.86
CA ASP A 44 2.83 30.30 14.17
C ASP A 44 2.87 29.03 15.03
N TRP A 45 1.83 28.19 15.00
CA TRP A 45 1.85 26.88 15.67
C TRP A 45 2.90 25.93 15.09
N THR A 46 3.16 25.95 13.78
CA THR A 46 4.25 25.14 13.21
C THR A 46 5.60 25.52 13.80
N LEU A 47 5.83 26.82 14.06
CA LEU A 47 7.06 27.29 14.69
C LEU A 47 7.14 26.89 16.17
N GLU A 48 6.02 26.90 16.89
CA GLU A 48 5.95 26.45 18.28
C GLU A 48 6.24 24.95 18.42
N CYS A 49 5.84 24.15 17.42
CA CYS A 49 6.17 22.72 17.33
C CYS A 49 7.57 22.44 16.74
N GLU A 50 8.39 23.47 16.56
CA GLU A 50 9.75 23.38 16.00
C GLU A 50 9.84 22.79 14.58
N ILE A 51 8.73 22.81 13.83
CA ILE A 51 8.72 22.43 12.41
C ILE A 51 9.51 23.47 11.61
N MET A 52 10.45 23.02 10.78
CA MET A 52 11.23 23.86 9.88
C MET A 52 10.37 24.33 8.71
N ALA A 53 9.43 25.24 8.96
CA ALA A 53 8.43 25.65 7.98
C ALA A 53 8.73 26.99 7.30
N ALA A 54 8.19 27.18 6.09
CA ALA A 54 8.05 28.49 5.44
C ALA A 54 6.68 28.61 4.76
N ARG A 55 6.12 29.83 4.76
CA ARG A 55 4.86 30.11 4.07
C ARG A 55 5.09 30.30 2.58
N VAL A 56 4.21 29.70 1.78
CA VAL A 56 4.00 30.05 0.39
C VAL A 56 3.23 31.37 0.36
N SER A 57 3.76 32.38 -0.30
CA SER A 57 3.18 33.73 -0.37
C SER A 57 1.89 33.81 -1.19
N ARG A 58 1.59 32.75 -1.95
CA ARG A 58 0.45 32.65 -2.88
C ARG A 58 -0.50 31.54 -2.44
N PRO A 59 -1.81 31.68 -2.66
CA PRO A 59 -2.76 30.61 -2.38
C PRO A 59 -2.55 29.43 -3.33
N ILE A 60 -3.06 28.25 -2.93
CA ILE A 60 -2.95 26.99 -3.68
C ILE A 60 -3.52 27.07 -5.10
N THR A 61 -4.43 28.02 -5.35
CA THR A 61 -5.04 28.26 -6.65
C THR A 61 -4.12 29.00 -7.63
N ASP A 62 -3.04 29.63 -7.16
CA ASP A 62 -2.07 30.32 -8.02
C ASP A 62 -1.09 29.30 -8.63
N PRO A 63 -0.98 29.22 -9.97
CA PRO A 63 -0.05 28.30 -10.63
C PRO A 63 1.43 28.47 -10.23
N LEU A 64 1.83 29.66 -9.78
CA LEU A 64 3.19 29.94 -9.32
C LEU A 64 3.46 29.44 -7.90
N ALA A 65 2.43 29.10 -7.12
CA ALA A 65 2.57 28.56 -5.78
C ALA A 65 3.36 27.24 -5.76
N VAL A 66 3.22 26.43 -6.83
CA VAL A 66 3.97 25.16 -6.98
C VAL A 66 5.47 25.41 -6.98
N LYS A 67 5.93 26.41 -7.75
CA LYS A 67 7.36 26.72 -7.85
C LYS A 67 7.92 27.15 -6.49
N GLU A 68 7.21 28.03 -5.80
CA GLU A 68 7.60 28.52 -4.48
C GLU A 68 7.61 27.39 -3.43
N ALA A 69 6.61 26.51 -3.45
CA ALA A 69 6.57 25.33 -2.58
C ALA A 69 7.76 24.39 -2.83
N LEU A 70 8.10 24.13 -4.10
CA LEU A 70 9.28 23.32 -4.45
C LEU A 70 10.60 23.96 -4.01
N GLU A 71 10.72 25.29 -4.09
CA GLU A 71 11.89 26.03 -3.57
C GLU A 71 12.01 25.94 -2.04
N ILE A 72 10.89 26.01 -1.32
CA ILE A 72 10.84 25.79 0.14
C ILE A 72 11.29 24.35 0.47
N LEU A 73 10.68 23.34 -0.17
CA LEU A 73 11.05 21.94 0.01
C LEU A 73 12.52 21.67 -0.36
N GLY A 74 13.05 22.36 -1.37
CA GLY A 74 14.44 22.27 -1.81
C GLY A 74 15.44 22.79 -0.78
N ARG A 75 15.02 23.66 0.14
CA ARG A 75 15.81 24.14 1.28
C ARG A 75 15.70 23.22 2.51
N GLY A 76 15.00 22.10 2.39
CA GLY A 76 14.75 21.18 3.50
C GLY A 76 13.68 21.66 4.48
N GLN A 77 12.84 22.63 4.07
CA GLN A 77 11.76 23.16 4.89
C GLN A 77 10.41 22.58 4.46
N SER A 78 9.47 22.51 5.40
CA SER A 78 8.06 22.25 5.13
C SER A 78 7.37 23.47 4.53
N ALA A 79 6.52 23.28 3.51
CA ALA A 79 5.78 24.37 2.87
C ALA A 79 4.38 24.52 3.45
N ILE A 80 4.02 25.71 3.93
CA ILE A 80 2.69 26.01 4.46
C ILE A 80 1.95 26.88 3.45
N ILE A 81 0.78 26.47 3.00
CA ILE A 81 0.05 27.10 1.90
C ILE A 81 -1.42 27.35 2.24
N ASP A 82 -1.92 28.51 1.82
CA ASP A 82 -3.34 28.85 1.93
C ASP A 82 -4.17 28.05 0.93
N ALA A 83 -5.07 27.20 1.44
CA ALA A 83 -6.07 26.46 0.67
C ALA A 83 -7.51 26.83 1.10
N SER A 84 -7.69 27.95 1.82
CA SER A 84 -8.94 28.31 2.48
C SER A 84 -10.09 28.62 1.51
N ALA A 85 -9.77 29.00 0.28
CA ALA A 85 -10.74 29.28 -0.78
C ALA A 85 -11.20 28.03 -1.56
N THR A 86 -10.80 26.82 -1.12
CA THR A 86 -11.08 25.56 -1.82
C THR A 86 -11.62 24.50 -0.86
N GLY A 87 -12.40 23.56 -1.37
CA GLY A 87 -12.68 22.30 -0.69
C GLY A 87 -11.41 21.43 -0.58
N PRO A 88 -11.38 20.45 0.34
CA PRO A 88 -10.20 19.66 0.64
C PRO A 88 -9.64 18.88 -0.55
N LEU A 89 -10.47 18.51 -1.54
CA LEU A 89 -10.04 17.71 -2.68
C LEU A 89 -10.50 18.32 -4.00
N ASP A 90 -10.71 19.65 -4.01
CA ASP A 90 -11.07 20.39 -5.21
C ASP A 90 -9.92 20.38 -6.23
N LEU A 91 -10.26 20.65 -7.49
CA LEU A 91 -9.31 20.60 -8.61
C LEU A 91 -8.02 21.42 -8.40
N PRO A 92 -8.02 22.64 -7.81
CA PRO A 92 -6.78 23.38 -7.57
C PRO A 92 -5.84 22.68 -6.59
N VAL A 93 -6.38 22.07 -5.54
CA VAL A 93 -5.62 21.30 -4.56
C VAL A 93 -4.98 20.09 -5.22
N VAL A 94 -5.76 19.35 -6.01
CA VAL A 94 -5.29 18.17 -6.74
C VAL A 94 -4.23 18.54 -7.80
N ASP A 95 -4.43 19.63 -8.54
CA ASP A 95 -3.46 20.08 -9.56
C ASP A 95 -2.14 20.50 -8.92
N PHE A 96 -2.20 21.26 -7.82
CA PHE A 96 -1.03 21.63 -7.04
C PHE A 96 -0.29 20.38 -6.53
N ALA A 97 -1.01 19.44 -5.92
CA ALA A 97 -0.46 18.20 -5.39
C ALA A 97 0.25 17.36 -6.48
N LEU A 98 -0.37 17.23 -7.67
CA LEU A 98 0.23 16.54 -8.81
C LEU A 98 1.52 17.21 -9.28
N ARG A 99 1.51 18.54 -9.40
CA ARG A 99 2.67 19.30 -9.89
C ARG A 99 3.83 19.35 -8.91
N VAL A 100 3.54 19.32 -7.61
CA VAL A 100 4.57 19.14 -6.56
C VAL A 100 5.11 17.70 -6.56
N GLY A 101 4.32 16.73 -7.02
CA GLY A 101 4.71 15.32 -7.09
C GLY A 101 4.48 14.57 -5.78
N VAL A 102 3.39 14.87 -5.06
CA VAL A 102 3.10 14.20 -3.78
C VAL A 102 2.75 12.72 -3.99
N THR A 103 3.25 11.85 -3.11
CA THR A 103 2.95 10.41 -3.12
C THR A 103 1.70 10.07 -2.29
N LYS A 104 1.27 10.99 -1.43
CA LYS A 104 0.14 10.84 -0.52
C LYS A 104 -0.51 12.20 -0.27
N VAL A 105 -1.83 12.27 -0.39
CA VAL A 105 -2.63 13.37 0.16
C VAL A 105 -3.30 12.86 1.43
N ILE A 106 -3.20 13.62 2.53
CA ILE A 106 -3.91 13.35 3.78
C ILE A 106 -4.80 14.56 4.03
N ALA A 107 -6.11 14.34 4.14
CA ALA A 107 -7.09 15.35 4.49
C ALA A 107 -7.57 15.07 5.93
N LEU A 108 -7.23 15.96 6.84
CA LEU A 108 -7.66 15.95 8.24
C LEU A 108 -8.84 16.91 8.39
N LEU A 109 -10.03 16.33 8.48
CA LEU A 109 -11.31 17.03 8.37
C LEU A 109 -12.17 16.78 9.61
N GLU A 110 -13.20 17.58 9.83
CA GLU A 110 -14.23 17.28 10.83
C GLU A 110 -15.08 16.07 10.40
N ASN A 111 -15.36 15.94 9.09
CA ASN A 111 -16.12 14.83 8.53
C ASN A 111 -15.21 13.71 8.04
N GLU A 112 -15.67 12.47 8.17
CA GLU A 112 -14.99 11.28 7.65
C GLU A 112 -15.85 10.55 6.61
N ILE A 113 -15.30 9.49 6.01
CA ILE A 113 -16.04 8.63 5.08
C ILE A 113 -16.41 7.35 5.83
N LEU A 114 -17.71 7.15 6.08
CA LEU A 114 -18.26 5.96 6.73
C LEU A 114 -19.09 5.17 5.72
N ILE A 115 -18.77 3.89 5.53
CA ILE A 115 -19.56 2.95 4.74
C ILE A 115 -20.21 1.97 5.70
N ASP A 116 -21.53 1.84 5.60
CA ASP A 116 -22.34 1.06 6.55
C ASP A 116 -22.10 1.47 8.02
N GLY A 117 -21.78 2.75 8.25
CA GLY A 117 -21.56 3.33 9.58
C GLY A 117 -20.17 3.15 10.17
N ALA A 118 -19.19 2.62 9.42
CA ALA A 118 -17.81 2.47 9.86
C ALA A 118 -16.80 2.92 8.79
N PRO A 119 -15.58 3.36 9.17
CA PRO A 119 -14.53 3.64 8.21
C PRO A 119 -14.15 2.37 7.45
N VAL A 120 -13.91 2.50 6.14
CA VAL A 120 -13.37 1.42 5.33
C VAL A 120 -11.93 1.76 4.97
N HIS A 121 -11.02 0.97 5.53
CA HIS A 121 -9.57 1.20 5.48
C HIS A 121 -9.02 1.49 4.09
N ALA A 122 -9.47 0.78 3.06
CA ALA A 122 -8.97 0.94 1.70
C ALA A 122 -10.05 0.73 0.65
N ILE A 123 -10.18 1.69 -0.26
CA ILE A 123 -11.13 1.69 -1.38
C ILE A 123 -10.37 1.96 -2.67
N ARG A 124 -10.57 1.13 -3.69
CA ARG A 124 -10.06 1.43 -5.03
C ARG A 124 -10.86 2.57 -5.64
N ALA A 125 -10.21 3.54 -6.25
CA ALA A 125 -10.88 4.67 -6.88
C ALA A 125 -11.96 4.27 -7.92
N LYS A 126 -11.82 3.10 -8.56
CA LYS A 126 -12.83 2.56 -9.48
C LYS A 126 -14.09 2.01 -8.79
N ASP A 127 -13.95 1.57 -7.54
CA ASP A 127 -15.03 0.97 -6.74
C ASP A 127 -15.81 2.03 -5.95
N ALA A 128 -15.28 3.26 -5.81
CA ALA A 128 -15.89 4.33 -5.04
C ALA A 128 -17.36 4.61 -5.43
N ALA A 129 -17.68 4.61 -6.73
CA ALA A 129 -19.03 4.92 -7.20
C ALA A 129 -20.08 3.87 -6.78
N SER A 130 -19.70 2.59 -6.66
CA SER A 130 -20.64 1.53 -6.22
C SER A 130 -20.88 1.55 -4.71
N LEU A 131 -20.00 2.20 -3.94
CA LEU A 131 -20.07 2.30 -2.49
C LEU A 131 -20.84 3.53 -2.01
N VAL A 132 -21.06 4.53 -2.87
CA VAL A 132 -21.86 5.74 -2.56
C VAL A 132 -23.21 5.42 -1.88
N PRO A 133 -24.01 4.44 -2.32
CA PRO A 133 -25.30 4.14 -1.68
C PRO A 133 -25.20 3.66 -0.23
N GLN A 134 -24.03 3.14 0.18
CA GLN A 134 -23.73 2.66 1.54
C GLN A 134 -22.96 3.71 2.35
N THR A 135 -22.54 4.81 1.71
CA THR A 135 -21.75 5.85 2.35
C THR A 135 -22.66 6.86 3.03
N ASP A 136 -22.26 7.36 4.18
CA ASP A 136 -22.95 8.44 4.88
C ASP A 136 -23.04 9.72 4.02
N ALA A 137 -24.03 10.57 4.32
CA ALA A 137 -24.33 11.73 3.49
C ALA A 137 -23.18 12.75 3.41
N GLY A 138 -22.36 12.87 4.47
CA GLY A 138 -21.18 13.74 4.50
C GLY A 138 -19.99 13.13 3.76
N GLY A 139 -19.80 11.82 3.88
CA GLY A 139 -18.71 11.07 3.27
C GLY A 139 -18.86 10.83 1.76
N ALA A 140 -20.08 10.78 1.22
CA ALA A 140 -20.30 10.41 -0.20
C ALA A 140 -19.61 11.37 -1.19
N ALA A 141 -19.69 12.69 -0.95
CA ALA A 141 -19.02 13.68 -1.79
C ALA A 141 -17.49 13.64 -1.65
N LEU A 142 -16.98 13.40 -0.43
CA LEU A 142 -15.57 13.24 -0.15
C LEU A 142 -15.00 11.98 -0.81
N LEU A 143 -15.72 10.86 -0.76
CA LEU A 143 -15.35 9.60 -1.40
C LEU A 143 -15.19 9.78 -2.91
N LEU A 144 -16.14 10.45 -3.57
CA LEU A 144 -16.07 10.73 -5.00
C LEU A 144 -14.91 11.67 -5.34
N SER A 145 -14.68 12.71 -4.53
CA SER A 145 -13.58 13.66 -4.73
C SER A 145 -12.21 13.00 -4.57
N ALA A 146 -12.05 12.15 -3.55
CA ALA A 146 -10.85 11.35 -3.33
C ALA A 146 -10.59 10.36 -4.46
N ALA A 147 -11.65 9.71 -4.96
CA ALA A 147 -11.56 8.82 -6.12
C ALA A 147 -11.16 9.57 -7.40
N GLU A 148 -11.71 10.76 -7.63
CA GLU A 148 -11.36 11.58 -8.79
C GLU A 148 -9.92 12.09 -8.70
N ALA A 149 -9.47 12.54 -7.54
CA ALA A 149 -8.07 12.88 -7.31
C ALA A 149 -7.13 11.71 -7.67
N CYS A 150 -7.50 10.49 -7.27
CA CYS A 150 -6.74 9.28 -7.61
C CYS A 150 -6.74 8.98 -9.11
N LYS A 151 -7.88 9.12 -9.79
CA LYS A 151 -7.98 8.95 -11.25
C LYS A 151 -7.13 9.97 -12.02
N ARG A 152 -6.94 11.17 -11.48
CA ARG A 152 -6.07 12.22 -12.04
C ARG A 152 -4.57 11.98 -11.81
N GLY A 153 -4.20 10.95 -11.04
CA GLY A 153 -2.81 10.53 -10.87
C GLY A 153 -2.25 10.69 -9.45
N ILE A 154 -3.05 11.16 -8.49
CA ILE A 154 -2.65 11.10 -7.08
C ILE A 154 -2.61 9.62 -6.68
N PRO A 155 -1.51 9.07 -6.15
CA PRO A 155 -1.46 7.63 -5.86
C PRO A 155 -2.51 7.21 -4.81
N ARG A 156 -2.74 8.06 -3.81
CA ARG A 156 -3.68 7.82 -2.71
C ARG A 156 -4.07 9.08 -1.96
N VAL A 157 -5.28 9.07 -1.44
CA VAL A 157 -5.89 10.09 -0.60
C VAL A 157 -6.38 9.42 0.68
N HIS A 158 -5.93 9.90 1.83
CA HIS A 158 -6.41 9.49 3.14
C HIS A 158 -7.35 10.55 3.69
N VAL A 159 -8.53 10.14 4.15
CA VAL A 159 -9.49 11.03 4.81
C VAL A 159 -9.61 10.61 6.27
N LEU A 160 -9.24 11.52 7.16
CA LEU A 160 -9.13 11.30 8.61
C LEU A 160 -10.05 12.25 9.37
N ASN A 161 -10.72 11.72 10.40
CA ASN A 161 -11.46 12.56 11.36
C ASN A 161 -10.48 13.24 12.33
N GLY A 162 -10.23 14.52 12.13
CA GLY A 162 -9.34 15.32 12.95
C GLY A 162 -9.79 15.51 14.39
N ARG A 163 -11.03 15.16 14.75
CA ARG A 163 -11.49 15.20 16.15
C ARG A 163 -11.06 13.98 16.96
N ARG A 164 -10.58 12.93 16.29
CA ARG A 164 -10.08 11.72 16.94
C ARG A 164 -8.63 11.93 17.33
N GLN A 165 -8.35 11.82 18.63
CA GLN A 165 -7.00 11.89 19.19
C GLN A 165 -6.10 10.82 18.57
N GLY A 166 -4.86 11.17 18.23
CA GLY A 166 -3.84 10.28 17.66
C GLY A 166 -4.12 9.77 16.24
N VAL A 167 -5.12 10.30 15.54
CA VAL A 167 -5.59 9.75 14.25
C VAL A 167 -4.50 9.72 13.17
N LEU A 168 -3.57 10.68 13.16
CA LEU A 168 -2.50 10.74 12.16
C LEU A 168 -1.49 9.61 12.37
N VAL A 169 -0.99 9.43 13.59
CA VAL A 169 -0.07 8.34 13.94
C VAL A 169 -0.75 6.99 13.79
N ASP A 170 -2.00 6.85 14.24
CA ASP A 170 -2.79 5.65 14.02
C ASP A 170 -2.91 5.31 12.53
N GLU A 171 -3.16 6.29 11.64
CA GLU A 171 -3.24 6.05 10.20
C GLU A 171 -1.89 5.65 9.60
N LEU A 172 -0.81 6.28 10.02
CA LEU A 172 0.51 6.07 9.43
C LEU A 172 1.20 4.79 9.92
N PHE A 173 0.92 4.37 11.15
CA PHE A 173 1.64 3.27 11.80
C PHE A 173 0.76 2.06 12.17
N SER A 174 -0.56 2.15 12.04
CA SER A 174 -1.42 0.96 12.17
C SER A 174 -1.45 0.16 10.87
N ASN A 175 -1.58 -1.15 11.01
CA ASN A 175 -1.64 -2.05 9.87
C ASN A 175 -3.01 -2.07 9.18
N GLU A 176 -4.03 -1.55 9.87
CA GLU A 176 -5.40 -1.48 9.37
C GLU A 176 -5.69 -0.08 8.79
N GLY A 177 -5.06 0.99 9.29
CA GLY A 177 -5.50 2.38 9.06
C GLY A 177 -6.72 2.68 9.94
N VAL A 178 -6.95 3.93 10.30
CA VAL A 178 -8.11 4.33 11.12
C VAL A 178 -9.10 5.20 10.37
N GLY A 179 -8.66 5.81 9.27
CA GLY A 179 -9.55 6.50 8.34
C GLY A 179 -9.82 5.68 7.09
N THR A 180 -10.27 6.39 6.06
CA THR A 180 -10.58 5.81 4.76
C THR A 180 -9.50 6.24 3.76
N MET A 181 -8.74 5.28 3.24
CA MET A 181 -7.80 5.49 2.14
C MET A 181 -8.48 5.17 0.80
N VAL A 182 -8.55 6.14 -0.09
CA VAL A 182 -8.87 5.92 -1.49
C VAL A 182 -7.58 5.88 -2.29
N HIS A 183 -7.40 4.89 -3.16
CA HIS A 183 -6.15 4.73 -3.90
C HIS A 183 -6.37 4.46 -5.39
N ALA A 184 -5.40 4.86 -6.20
CA ALA A 184 -5.30 4.42 -7.59
C ALA A 184 -4.90 2.93 -7.62
N ASP A 185 -5.26 2.20 -8.68
CA ASP A 185 -4.89 0.78 -8.84
C ASP A 185 -3.36 0.54 -8.86
N SER A 186 -2.54 1.61 -8.92
CA SER A 186 -1.10 1.60 -9.18
C SER A 186 -0.17 1.70 -7.96
N TYR A 187 -0.66 1.88 -6.74
CA TYR A 187 0.22 1.97 -5.54
C TYR A 187 0.81 0.61 -5.10
N ARG A 188 0.26 -0.46 -5.66
CA ARG A 188 0.66 -1.83 -5.41
C ARG A 188 1.28 -2.39 -6.68
N ILE A 189 2.51 -2.85 -6.57
CA ILE A 189 3.24 -3.45 -7.67
C ILE A 189 3.60 -4.89 -7.33
N ILE A 190 3.61 -5.76 -8.34
CA ILE A 190 4.31 -7.05 -8.26
C ILE A 190 5.55 -6.91 -9.13
N ARG A 191 6.72 -7.11 -8.53
CA ARG A 191 8.03 -6.96 -9.17
C ARG A 191 8.97 -8.10 -8.78
N GLU A 192 10.06 -8.23 -9.50
CA GLU A 192 11.18 -9.09 -9.12
C GLU A 192 11.72 -8.66 -7.74
N LEU A 193 12.19 -9.66 -6.99
CA LEU A 193 12.84 -9.46 -5.70
C LEU A 193 14.18 -8.73 -5.88
N ARG A 194 14.42 -7.69 -5.09
CA ARG A 194 15.72 -7.01 -5.03
C ARG A 194 16.52 -7.53 -3.85
N GLU A 195 17.84 -7.40 -3.92
CA GLU A 195 18.74 -7.87 -2.86
C GLU A 195 18.46 -7.18 -1.51
N GLU A 196 18.05 -5.90 -1.54
CA GLU A 196 17.63 -5.10 -0.39
C GLU A 196 16.34 -5.61 0.29
N ASP A 197 15.49 -6.36 -0.43
CA ASP A 197 14.25 -6.92 0.11
C ASP A 197 14.47 -8.24 0.85
N ILE A 198 15.59 -8.93 0.64
CA ILE A 198 15.84 -10.28 1.19
C ILE A 198 15.68 -10.33 2.72
N PRO A 199 16.19 -9.36 3.51
CA PRO A 199 15.96 -9.36 4.96
C PRO A 199 14.48 -9.29 5.35
N GLU A 200 13.68 -8.47 4.66
CA GLU A 200 12.24 -8.37 4.92
C GLU A 200 11.52 -9.68 4.54
N LEU A 201 11.87 -10.26 3.39
CA LEU A 201 11.36 -11.54 2.91
C LEU A 201 11.67 -12.67 3.91
N LEU A 202 12.90 -12.76 4.40
CA LEU A 202 13.28 -13.73 5.45
C LEU A 202 12.49 -13.52 6.73
N GLY A 203 12.30 -12.26 7.16
CA GLY A 203 11.45 -11.93 8.30
C GLY A 203 10.00 -12.38 8.12
N MET A 204 9.45 -12.23 6.91
CA MET A 204 8.11 -12.70 6.55
C MET A 204 8.01 -14.22 6.55
N ILE A 205 8.95 -14.90 5.87
CA ILE A 205 9.01 -16.36 5.80
C ILE A 205 9.19 -16.94 7.22
N GLY A 206 10.14 -16.44 8.01
CA GLY A 206 10.43 -16.95 9.36
C GLY A 206 9.23 -16.87 10.33
N ARG A 207 8.44 -15.79 10.29
CA ARG A 207 7.18 -15.67 11.06
C ARG A 207 6.15 -16.72 10.62
N SER A 208 6.13 -17.05 9.34
CA SER A 208 5.27 -18.06 8.74
C SER A 208 5.77 -19.48 9.03
N VAL A 209 7.06 -19.79 8.95
CA VAL A 209 7.65 -21.10 9.32
C VAL A 209 7.17 -21.54 10.71
N ARG A 210 7.16 -20.60 11.68
CA ARG A 210 6.66 -20.84 13.05
C ARG A 210 5.14 -21.07 13.14
N ARG A 211 4.33 -20.54 12.23
CA ARG A 211 2.85 -20.60 12.26
C ARG A 211 2.21 -21.59 11.26
N THR A 212 2.83 -21.80 10.10
CA THR A 212 2.28 -22.46 8.90
C THR A 212 3.21 -23.51 8.27
N LYS A 213 4.41 -23.75 8.85
CA LYS A 213 5.39 -24.72 8.34
C LYS A 213 5.86 -24.45 6.90
N LEU A 214 6.15 -23.19 6.54
CA LEU A 214 6.99 -22.94 5.37
C LEU A 214 8.37 -23.62 5.55
N VAL A 215 9.07 -23.91 4.44
CA VAL A 215 10.44 -24.42 4.52
C VAL A 215 11.35 -23.26 4.92
N GLU A 216 12.24 -23.49 5.88
CA GLU A 216 13.27 -22.52 6.26
C GLU A 216 14.17 -22.20 5.06
N ARG A 217 14.60 -20.95 4.98
CA ARG A 217 15.46 -20.42 3.91
C ARG A 217 16.52 -19.55 4.55
N THR A 218 17.74 -19.66 4.06
CA THR A 218 18.80 -18.71 4.40
C THR A 218 18.82 -17.55 3.41
N TYR A 219 19.62 -16.53 3.72
CA TYR A 219 19.87 -15.43 2.80
C TYR A 219 20.47 -15.93 1.49
N GLU A 220 21.43 -16.85 1.57
CA GLU A 220 22.13 -17.44 0.42
C GLU A 220 21.19 -18.31 -0.45
N ASP A 221 20.22 -19.01 0.16
CA ASP A 221 19.21 -19.78 -0.59
C ASP A 221 18.39 -18.86 -1.51
N ILE A 222 18.00 -17.69 -0.99
CA ILE A 222 17.19 -16.71 -1.72
C ILE A 222 18.06 -15.98 -2.74
N GLN A 223 19.23 -15.49 -2.31
CA GLN A 223 20.15 -14.73 -3.17
C GLN A 223 20.60 -15.56 -4.39
N SER A 224 20.91 -16.84 -4.20
CA SER A 224 21.33 -17.73 -5.30
C SER A 224 20.23 -18.02 -6.34
N ARG A 225 18.97 -17.72 -6.00
CA ARG A 225 17.80 -17.90 -6.88
C ARG A 225 16.95 -16.65 -6.96
N ILE A 226 17.55 -15.47 -6.79
CA ILE A 226 16.80 -14.21 -6.63
C ILE A 226 15.85 -13.96 -7.81
N GLU A 227 16.23 -14.38 -9.02
CA GLU A 227 15.44 -14.29 -10.26
C GLU A 227 14.17 -15.15 -10.28
N ASP A 228 14.06 -16.14 -9.38
CA ASP A 228 12.85 -16.95 -9.22
C ASP A 228 11.80 -16.24 -8.35
N PHE A 229 12.18 -15.22 -7.57
CA PHE A 229 11.34 -14.60 -6.57
C PHE A 229 10.69 -13.31 -7.05
N TYR A 230 9.41 -13.17 -6.70
CA TYR A 230 8.60 -11.99 -6.96
C TYR A 230 7.97 -11.53 -5.65
N VAL A 231 7.90 -10.22 -5.47
CA VAL A 231 7.32 -9.58 -4.30
C VAL A 231 6.18 -8.66 -4.71
N MET A 232 5.13 -8.67 -3.91
CA MET A 232 4.12 -7.63 -3.91
C MET A 232 4.56 -6.54 -2.94
N ALA A 233 4.76 -5.33 -3.46
CA ALA A 233 5.16 -4.17 -2.67
C ALA A 233 4.05 -3.10 -2.66
N ILE A 234 3.90 -2.47 -1.50
CA ILE A 234 3.04 -1.30 -1.26
C ILE A 234 3.94 -0.20 -0.67
N ASP A 235 4.15 0.89 -1.42
CA ASP A 235 5.12 1.95 -1.08
C ASP A 235 6.51 1.38 -0.73
N ASP A 236 7.04 0.52 -1.60
CA ASP A 236 8.29 -0.23 -1.42
C ASP A 236 8.33 -1.21 -0.22
N ASN A 237 7.31 -1.25 0.63
CA ASN A 237 7.21 -2.25 1.69
C ASN A 237 6.72 -3.58 1.10
N VAL A 238 7.48 -4.67 1.32
CA VAL A 238 7.08 -6.00 0.83
C VAL A 238 5.93 -6.53 1.69
N VAL A 239 4.78 -6.80 1.07
CA VAL A 239 3.57 -7.28 1.77
C VAL A 239 3.22 -8.73 1.42
N GLY A 240 3.80 -9.26 0.36
CA GLY A 240 3.67 -10.66 -0.03
C GLY A 240 4.78 -11.10 -0.98
N CYS A 241 4.95 -12.40 -1.13
CA CYS A 241 5.95 -13.00 -2.00
C CYS A 241 5.44 -14.29 -2.65
N VAL A 242 6.06 -14.65 -3.76
CA VAL A 242 5.90 -15.93 -4.46
C VAL A 242 7.20 -16.23 -5.20
N ALA A 243 7.50 -17.50 -5.40
CA ALA A 243 8.61 -17.94 -6.23
C ALA A 243 8.11 -18.84 -7.36
N LEU A 244 8.80 -18.78 -8.50
CA LEU A 244 8.61 -19.66 -9.66
C LEU A 244 9.90 -20.42 -9.93
N HIS A 245 10.02 -21.64 -9.41
CA HIS A 245 11.23 -22.46 -9.62
C HIS A 245 11.09 -23.32 -10.88
N PRO A 246 11.89 -23.08 -11.93
CA PRO A 246 11.79 -23.84 -13.17
C PRO A 246 12.42 -25.23 -13.08
N TYR A 247 11.81 -26.18 -13.78
CA TYR A 247 12.30 -27.54 -14.04
C TYR A 247 12.27 -27.78 -15.55
N PRO A 248 13.30 -27.31 -16.29
CA PRO A 248 13.28 -27.30 -17.75
C PRO A 248 13.20 -28.70 -18.37
N ASP A 249 13.89 -29.69 -17.78
CA ASP A 249 13.92 -31.07 -18.28
C ASP A 249 12.55 -31.76 -18.24
N GLU A 250 11.66 -31.32 -17.34
CA GLU A 250 10.30 -31.84 -17.18
C GLU A 250 9.21 -30.85 -17.62
N GLU A 251 9.61 -29.78 -18.35
CA GLU A 251 8.74 -28.74 -18.91
C GLU A 251 7.72 -28.19 -17.90
N THR A 252 8.18 -27.92 -16.67
CA THR A 252 7.28 -27.50 -15.58
C THR A 252 7.96 -26.51 -14.64
N ALA A 253 7.18 -25.85 -13.78
CA ALA A 253 7.72 -25.00 -12.72
C ALA A 253 6.92 -25.12 -11.42
N GLU A 254 7.59 -24.96 -10.29
CA GLU A 254 6.97 -24.93 -8.96
C GLU A 254 6.56 -23.50 -8.61
N VAL A 255 5.29 -23.27 -8.32
CA VAL A 255 4.83 -22.10 -7.58
C VAL A 255 5.11 -22.36 -6.09
N ALA A 256 6.19 -21.75 -5.61
CA ALA A 256 6.73 -21.96 -4.27
C ALA A 256 6.68 -20.66 -3.45
N CYS A 257 7.00 -20.77 -2.16
CA CYS A 257 7.18 -19.63 -1.26
C CYS A 257 6.04 -18.59 -1.27
N LEU A 258 4.80 -19.03 -1.54
CA LEU A 258 3.65 -18.14 -1.52
C LEU A 258 3.35 -17.73 -0.08
N TYR A 259 3.42 -16.44 0.19
CA TYR A 259 3.08 -15.87 1.49
C TYR A 259 2.55 -14.45 1.34
N VAL A 260 1.57 -14.10 2.17
CA VAL A 260 1.04 -12.74 2.31
C VAL A 260 1.07 -12.42 3.80
N LYS A 261 1.51 -11.20 4.19
CA LYS A 261 1.45 -10.76 5.58
C LYS A 261 0.00 -10.86 6.07
N LEU A 262 -0.21 -11.35 7.30
CA LEU A 262 -1.54 -11.61 7.88
C LEU A 262 -2.53 -10.43 7.72
N GLN A 263 -2.05 -9.20 7.89
CA GLN A 263 -2.86 -7.96 7.79
C GLN A 263 -3.35 -7.66 6.36
N HIS A 264 -2.78 -8.35 5.38
CA HIS A 264 -3.07 -8.21 3.95
C HIS A 264 -3.77 -9.46 3.38
N GLU A 265 -4.07 -10.45 4.21
CA GLU A 265 -4.88 -11.61 3.82
C GLU A 265 -6.34 -11.20 3.54
N GLY A 266 -7.08 -12.04 2.81
CA GLY A 266 -8.47 -11.76 2.43
C GLY A 266 -8.67 -10.72 1.32
N ARG A 267 -7.61 -9.98 0.92
CA ARG A 267 -7.65 -8.94 -0.12
C ARG A 267 -7.38 -9.43 -1.54
N GLY A 268 -7.28 -10.75 -1.74
CA GLY A 268 -6.96 -11.37 -3.04
C GLY A 268 -5.49 -11.35 -3.44
N TYR A 269 -4.58 -10.88 -2.58
CA TYR A 269 -3.16 -10.68 -2.92
C TYR A 269 -2.45 -11.98 -3.29
N GLY A 270 -2.76 -13.07 -2.60
CA GLY A 270 -2.20 -14.39 -2.94
C GLY A 270 -2.60 -14.85 -4.34
N ILE A 271 -3.84 -14.57 -4.77
CA ILE A 271 -4.32 -14.92 -6.11
C ILE A 271 -3.53 -14.13 -7.16
N GLU A 272 -3.37 -12.82 -6.93
CA GLU A 272 -2.63 -11.96 -7.87
C GLU A 272 -1.15 -12.34 -7.98
N LEU A 273 -0.50 -12.71 -6.87
CA LEU A 273 0.87 -13.22 -6.87
C LEU A 273 1.00 -14.49 -7.71
N VAL A 274 0.08 -15.45 -7.55
CA VAL A 274 0.11 -16.70 -8.34
C VAL A 274 -0.15 -16.42 -9.82
N HIS A 275 -1.16 -15.63 -10.16
CA HIS A 275 -1.43 -15.26 -11.55
C HIS A 275 -0.25 -14.53 -12.21
N HIS A 276 0.51 -13.73 -11.44
CA HIS A 276 1.71 -13.07 -11.94
C HIS A 276 2.77 -14.10 -12.38
N VAL A 277 3.10 -15.08 -11.52
CA VAL A 277 4.09 -16.10 -11.88
C VAL A 277 3.59 -17.08 -12.94
N GLU A 278 2.29 -17.38 -13.00
CA GLU A 278 1.72 -18.14 -14.11
C GLU A 278 1.87 -17.41 -15.45
N LYS A 279 1.70 -16.09 -15.47
CA LYS A 279 1.91 -15.28 -16.67
C LYS A 279 3.38 -15.36 -17.11
N ILE A 280 4.31 -15.24 -16.18
CA ILE A 280 5.74 -15.38 -16.46
C ILE A 280 6.07 -16.80 -16.96
N ALA A 281 5.49 -17.84 -16.37
CA ALA A 281 5.64 -19.21 -16.85
C ALA A 281 5.16 -19.37 -18.30
N ARG A 282 4.01 -18.78 -18.67
CA ARG A 282 3.52 -18.73 -20.07
C ARG A 282 4.49 -18.00 -20.99
N GLU A 283 4.99 -16.84 -20.58
CA GLU A 283 5.97 -16.04 -21.33
C GLU A 283 7.30 -16.80 -21.54
N ARG A 284 7.68 -17.64 -20.58
CA ARG A 284 8.85 -18.54 -20.66
C ARG A 284 8.57 -19.84 -21.43
N GLY A 285 7.36 -20.05 -21.95
CA GLY A 285 6.99 -21.25 -22.69
C GLY A 285 6.83 -22.51 -21.83
N ILE A 286 6.62 -22.35 -20.52
CA ILE A 286 6.44 -23.47 -19.59
C ILE A 286 4.97 -23.91 -19.64
N PRO A 287 4.65 -25.13 -20.11
CA PRO A 287 3.27 -25.57 -20.34
C PRO A 287 2.51 -25.94 -19.06
N ARG A 288 3.20 -26.12 -17.93
CA ARG A 288 2.59 -26.59 -16.69
C ARG A 288 3.26 -25.97 -15.46
N VAL A 289 2.47 -25.70 -14.44
CA VAL A 289 2.96 -25.36 -13.10
C VAL A 289 2.38 -26.30 -12.06
N PHE A 290 3.09 -26.47 -10.95
CA PHE A 290 2.61 -27.24 -9.80
C PHE A 290 2.87 -26.48 -8.50
N ALA A 291 2.15 -26.86 -7.44
CA ALA A 291 2.35 -26.34 -6.10
C ALA A 291 2.19 -27.45 -5.07
N LEU A 292 2.92 -27.34 -3.94
CA LEU A 292 2.76 -28.23 -2.79
C LEU A 292 2.19 -27.45 -1.61
N SER A 293 1.10 -27.93 -1.01
CA SER A 293 0.51 -27.30 0.16
C SER A 293 -0.19 -28.30 1.08
N ASN A 294 -0.11 -28.05 2.39
CA ASN A 294 -0.78 -28.84 3.43
C ASN A 294 -2.01 -28.13 4.04
N ARG A 295 -2.27 -26.87 3.67
CA ARG A 295 -3.33 -26.04 4.27
C ARG A 295 -4.11 -25.19 3.27
N ALA A 296 -3.71 -25.16 2.00
CA ALA A 296 -4.27 -24.27 0.99
C ALA A 296 -4.95 -25.02 -0.17
N ALA A 297 -5.58 -26.17 0.12
CA ALA A 297 -6.25 -26.98 -0.90
C ALA A 297 -7.36 -26.19 -1.62
N ASP A 298 -8.27 -25.56 -0.86
CA ASP A 298 -9.35 -24.74 -1.43
C ASP A 298 -8.82 -23.52 -2.17
N PHE A 299 -7.70 -22.95 -1.73
CA PHE A 299 -7.06 -21.83 -2.42
C PHE A 299 -6.56 -22.25 -3.81
N PHE A 300 -5.82 -23.35 -3.93
CA PHE A 300 -5.34 -23.82 -5.23
C PHE A 300 -6.47 -24.38 -6.10
N THR A 301 -7.39 -25.16 -5.54
CA THR A 301 -8.44 -25.82 -6.33
C THR A 301 -9.62 -24.89 -6.66
N VAL A 302 -10.23 -24.28 -5.65
CA VAL A 302 -11.47 -23.49 -5.82
C VAL A 302 -11.18 -22.08 -6.33
N LYS A 303 -10.10 -21.43 -5.87
CA LYS A 303 -9.80 -20.04 -6.23
C LYS A 303 -8.91 -19.90 -7.48
N LEU A 304 -7.94 -20.80 -7.65
CA LEU A 304 -6.97 -20.74 -8.76
C LEU A 304 -7.23 -21.78 -9.86
N GLY A 305 -8.09 -22.77 -9.63
CA GLY A 305 -8.44 -23.76 -10.66
C GLY A 305 -7.38 -24.84 -10.91
N TYR A 306 -6.45 -25.05 -9.97
CA TYR A 306 -5.51 -26.17 -10.04
C TYR A 306 -6.25 -27.48 -9.80
N SER A 307 -5.79 -28.53 -10.47
CA SER A 307 -6.26 -29.90 -10.26
C SER A 307 -5.38 -30.62 -9.24
N PRO A 308 -5.93 -31.48 -8.36
CA PRO A 308 -5.14 -32.39 -7.56
C PRO A 308 -4.22 -33.24 -8.45
N ALA A 309 -2.99 -33.44 -7.99
CA ALA A 309 -1.98 -34.26 -8.63
C ALA A 309 -1.31 -35.18 -7.59
N THR A 310 -0.41 -36.04 -8.04
CA THR A 310 0.29 -37.00 -7.19
C THR A 310 1.77 -36.64 -7.05
N VAL A 311 2.42 -37.23 -6.04
CA VAL A 311 3.88 -37.15 -5.89
C VAL A 311 4.59 -37.70 -7.13
N ASP A 312 3.94 -38.63 -7.85
CA ASP A 312 4.44 -39.20 -9.10
C ASP A 312 4.49 -38.21 -10.26
N ASP A 313 3.82 -37.07 -10.15
CA ASP A 313 3.81 -36.00 -11.16
C ASP A 313 4.91 -34.95 -10.93
N LEU A 314 5.64 -35.03 -9.81
CA LEU A 314 6.70 -34.10 -9.47
C LEU A 314 8.00 -34.37 -10.27
N PRO A 315 8.76 -33.32 -10.64
CA PRO A 315 10.13 -33.45 -11.13
C PRO A 315 10.97 -34.30 -10.20
N ARG A 316 11.89 -35.11 -10.76
CA ARG A 316 12.59 -36.14 -9.98
C ARG A 316 13.34 -35.54 -8.79
N LYS A 317 14.12 -34.48 -9.04
CA LYS A 317 14.88 -33.77 -7.99
C LYS A 317 13.96 -33.20 -6.91
N ARG A 318 12.77 -32.72 -7.29
CA ARG A 318 11.83 -32.13 -6.34
C ARG A 318 11.11 -33.18 -5.50
N ARG A 319 10.82 -34.34 -6.08
CA ARG A 319 10.30 -35.52 -5.39
C ARG A 319 11.24 -36.01 -4.30
N GLU A 320 12.51 -36.22 -4.65
CA GLU A 320 13.55 -36.66 -3.70
C GLU A 320 13.63 -35.68 -2.50
N GLN A 321 13.58 -34.36 -2.77
CA GLN A 321 13.54 -33.34 -1.72
C GLN A 321 12.26 -33.37 -0.88
N PHE A 322 11.11 -33.61 -1.50
CA PHE A 322 9.83 -33.69 -0.81
C PHE A 322 9.78 -34.89 0.14
N GLU A 323 10.18 -36.06 -0.33
CA GLU A 323 10.24 -37.30 0.47
C GLU A 323 11.21 -37.16 1.65
N ALA A 324 12.41 -36.61 1.40
CA ALA A 324 13.40 -36.35 2.46
C ALA A 324 12.90 -35.35 3.51
N SER A 325 11.97 -34.45 3.16
CA SER A 325 11.44 -33.45 4.10
C SER A 325 10.49 -34.03 5.15
N GLY A 326 9.94 -35.23 4.92
CA GLY A 326 8.94 -35.86 5.80
C GLY A 326 7.62 -35.09 5.93
N ARG A 327 7.35 -34.14 5.01
CA ARG A 327 6.14 -33.32 5.01
C ARG A 327 4.99 -34.03 4.31
N ASP A 328 3.80 -33.92 4.90
CA ASP A 328 2.55 -34.39 4.30
C ASP A 328 1.85 -33.24 3.58
N SER A 329 2.32 -32.89 2.38
CA SER A 329 1.72 -31.83 1.55
C SER A 329 1.03 -32.45 0.34
N LEU A 330 -0.15 -31.92 0.00
CA LEU A 330 -0.87 -32.28 -1.22
C LEU A 330 -0.19 -31.62 -2.42
N VAL A 331 -0.27 -32.29 -3.57
CA VAL A 331 0.27 -31.78 -4.85
C VAL A 331 -0.89 -31.28 -5.70
N PHE A 332 -0.70 -30.11 -6.30
CA PHE A 332 -1.66 -29.48 -7.21
C PHE A 332 -0.94 -29.12 -8.51
N SER A 333 -1.63 -29.20 -9.64
CA SER A 333 -1.08 -28.83 -10.95
C SER A 333 -2.07 -28.03 -11.79
N LEU A 334 -1.53 -27.15 -12.63
CA LEU A 334 -2.28 -26.36 -13.60
C LEU A 334 -1.56 -26.42 -14.95
N VAL A 335 -2.31 -26.77 -16.00
CA VAL A 335 -1.83 -26.67 -17.38
C VAL A 335 -2.04 -25.24 -17.85
N LEU A 336 -0.95 -24.60 -18.26
CA LEU A 336 -0.95 -23.25 -18.77
C LEU A 336 -1.26 -23.30 -20.27
N LYS A 337 -2.44 -22.78 -20.64
CA LYS A 337 -2.84 -22.62 -22.04
C LYS A 337 -2.18 -21.42 -22.70
#